data_AF-A0AAV0J0P1-F1
#
_entry.id   AF-A0AAV0J0P1-F1
#
_cell.length_a   1.000
_cell.length_b   1.000
_cell.length_c   1.000
_cell.angle_alpha   90.00
_cell.angle_beta   90.00
_cell.angle_gamma   90.00
#
_symmetry.space_group_name_H-M   'P 1'
#
loop_
_entity.id
_entity.type
_entity.pdbx_description
1 polymer ?
#
loop_
_entity_poly.entity_id
_entity_poly.type
_entity_poly.pdbx_seq_one_letter_code
_entity_poly.pdbx_strand_id
1 'polypeptide(L)'
;EDSCFSNNVTNFLSLYVDLADSETRPAGWTVKADISLTLVDQVKGTSSLRKYSTHNFNAEEHDWGFTSFVAIKELRSPNEGFFVNDTLIVQAEVCTAKRTKFELNLSSLSGEKGHGGEAGSQEETAELSRVEVTRLGEEDLKLEAEIRQLSARKAIIFYQRSSTVAELDKANQEAVKELEELKKQCDESRQAVENRMRAKERLAQSNAS
;
A
#
# COMPACT_ATOMS: atom_id res chain seq x y z
N GLU A 1 -31.72 -18.18 -30.43
CA GLU A 1 -31.75 -16.71 -30.50
C GLU A 1 -30.77 -16.20 -29.44
N ASP A 2 -29.48 -16.45 -29.69
CA ASP A 2 -28.54 -15.60 -30.44
C ASP A 2 -27.94 -14.53 -29.52
N SER A 3 -26.80 -14.85 -28.90
CA SER A 3 -25.45 -14.68 -29.46
C SER A 3 -25.06 -13.20 -29.53
N CYS A 4 -24.16 -12.79 -28.62
CA CYS A 4 -23.19 -11.77 -28.96
C CYS A 4 -21.89 -12.01 -28.17
N PHE A 5 -20.85 -12.22 -28.96
CA PHE A 5 -19.49 -12.51 -28.57
C PHE A 5 -18.90 -11.35 -27.78
N SER A 6 -18.46 -11.61 -26.55
CA SER A 6 -17.32 -10.87 -26.00
C SER A 6 -16.24 -11.88 -25.65
N ASN A 7 -15.26 -12.04 -26.54
CA ASN A 7 -13.92 -12.50 -26.15
C ASN A 7 -13.24 -11.41 -25.30
N ASN A 8 -13.91 -10.95 -24.24
CA ASN A 8 -13.27 -10.11 -23.26
C ASN A 8 -12.42 -11.01 -22.38
N VAL A 9 -11.24 -10.53 -22.03
CA VAL A 9 -10.47 -11.01 -20.88
C VAL A 9 -11.22 -10.59 -19.59
N THR A 10 -12.51 -10.94 -19.47
CA THR A 10 -13.49 -10.38 -18.51
C THR A 10 -13.37 -10.92 -17.10
N ASN A 11 -12.44 -11.83 -16.84
CA ASN A 11 -12.35 -12.56 -15.58
C ASN A 11 -11.04 -12.32 -14.83
N PHE A 12 -10.30 -11.27 -15.16
CA PHE A 12 -9.09 -10.88 -14.46
C PHE A 12 -9.16 -9.43 -13.99
N LEU A 13 -8.56 -9.15 -12.83
CA LEU A 13 -8.17 -7.80 -12.44
C LEU A 13 -6.94 -7.42 -13.27
N SER A 14 -7.01 -6.27 -13.93
CA SER A 14 -5.86 -5.66 -14.62
C SER A 14 -5.29 -4.55 -13.75
N LEU A 15 -3.97 -4.39 -13.73
CA LEU A 15 -3.29 -3.31 -13.01
C LEU A 15 -2.28 -2.64 -13.92
N TYR A 16 -2.28 -1.30 -13.96
CA TYR A 16 -1.39 -0.49 -14.78
C TYR A 16 -0.81 0.66 -13.96
N VAL A 17 0.36 1.11 -14.36
CA VAL A 17 0.95 2.38 -13.95
C VAL A 17 0.98 3.30 -15.16
N ASP A 18 0.74 4.58 -14.91
CA ASP A 18 0.79 5.62 -15.93
C ASP A 18 1.89 6.63 -15.56
N LEU A 19 2.66 7.07 -16.56
CA LEU A 19 3.67 8.08 -16.35
C LEU A 19 3.03 9.47 -16.41
N ALA A 20 2.91 10.09 -15.24
CA ALA A 20 2.39 11.45 -15.11
C ALA A 20 3.13 12.45 -16.04
N ASP A 21 2.36 13.45 -16.50
CA ASP A 21 2.82 14.56 -17.33
C ASP A 21 3.41 14.14 -18.70
N SER A 22 3.11 12.93 -19.18
CA SER A 22 3.58 12.38 -20.47
C SER A 22 3.37 13.33 -21.65
N GLU A 23 2.23 14.02 -21.70
CA GLU A 23 1.84 14.96 -22.76
C GLU A 23 2.65 16.27 -22.75
N THR A 24 3.17 16.67 -21.59
CA THR A 24 3.90 17.94 -21.44
C THR A 24 5.41 17.78 -21.63
N ARG A 25 5.89 16.55 -21.80
CA ARG A 25 7.30 16.25 -21.93
C ARG A 25 7.86 16.57 -23.33
N PRO A 26 9.16 16.89 -23.44
CA PRO A 26 9.78 17.20 -24.73
C PRO A 26 9.70 16.03 -25.71
N ALA A 27 9.50 16.30 -27.00
CA ALA A 27 9.46 15.27 -28.04
C ALA A 27 10.70 14.34 -27.97
N GLY A 28 10.48 13.04 -28.10
CA GLY A 28 11.53 12.02 -28.06
C GLY A 28 12.01 11.61 -26.67
N TRP A 29 11.27 11.95 -25.60
CA TRP A 29 11.58 11.51 -24.26
C TRP A 29 11.45 9.98 -24.11
N THR A 30 12.29 9.38 -23.27
CA THR A 30 12.16 7.97 -22.87
C THR A 30 12.60 7.81 -21.42
N VAL A 31 11.84 7.06 -20.63
CA VAL A 31 12.16 6.74 -19.24
C VAL A 31 12.09 5.24 -19.03
N LYS A 32 13.24 4.63 -18.73
CA LYS A 32 13.28 3.24 -18.28
C LYS A 32 12.94 3.15 -16.80
N ALA A 33 12.00 2.28 -16.44
CA ALA A 33 11.69 1.99 -15.04
C ALA A 33 11.51 0.49 -14.80
N ASP A 34 11.98 0.05 -13.63
CA ASP A 34 11.62 -1.23 -13.05
C ASP A 34 10.38 -1.04 -12.17
N ILE A 35 9.37 -1.87 -12.38
CA ILE A 35 8.03 -1.75 -11.81
C ILE A 35 7.71 -3.04 -11.05
N SER A 36 7.21 -2.89 -9.83
CA SER A 36 6.60 -3.97 -9.07
C SER A 36 5.18 -3.59 -8.68
N LEU A 37 4.22 -4.46 -9.03
CA LEU A 37 2.82 -4.32 -8.65
C LEU A 37 2.46 -5.46 -7.71
N THR A 38 1.87 -5.13 -6.57
CA THR A 38 1.52 -6.08 -5.51
C THR A 38 0.06 -5.92 -5.12
N LEU A 39 -0.68 -7.03 -5.14
CA LEU A 39 -1.96 -7.14 -4.48
C LEU A 39 -1.72 -7.65 -3.05
N VAL A 40 -2.07 -6.83 -2.07
CA VAL A 40 -1.75 -7.08 -0.67
C VAL A 40 -2.76 -8.04 -0.05
N ASP A 41 -2.27 -9.10 0.59
CA ASP A 41 -3.05 -9.92 1.52
C ASP A 41 -3.29 -9.11 2.79
N GLN A 42 -4.54 -8.70 3.01
CA GLN A 42 -4.93 -7.81 4.11
C GLN A 42 -5.09 -8.56 5.44
N VAL A 43 -5.07 -9.89 5.42
CA VAL A 43 -5.31 -10.75 6.59
C VAL A 43 -3.99 -11.22 7.20
N LYS A 44 -3.13 -11.84 6.40
CA LYS A 44 -1.85 -12.42 6.90
C LYS A 44 -0.64 -11.62 6.46
N GLY A 45 -0.74 -10.83 5.38
CA GLY A 45 0.35 -10.03 4.80
C GLY A 45 1.46 -10.83 4.12
N THR A 46 1.63 -12.12 4.45
CA THR A 46 2.67 -13.00 3.89
C THR A 46 2.33 -13.56 2.52
N SER A 47 1.04 -13.60 2.14
CA SER A 47 0.57 -14.19 0.88
C SER A 47 0.27 -13.15 -0.20
N SER A 48 0.84 -11.95 -0.09
CA SER A 48 0.64 -10.90 -1.10
C SER A 48 1.13 -11.34 -2.48
N LEU A 49 0.31 -11.15 -3.52
CA LEU A 49 0.66 -11.51 -4.89
C LEU A 49 1.42 -10.36 -5.56
N ARG A 50 2.68 -10.57 -5.91
CA ARG A 50 3.56 -9.56 -6.52
C ARG A 50 4.02 -9.98 -7.91
N LYS A 51 3.95 -9.06 -8.87
CA LYS A 51 4.54 -9.21 -10.22
C LYS A 51 5.54 -8.08 -10.50
N TYR A 52 6.49 -8.36 -11.37
CA TYR A 52 7.57 -7.44 -11.75
C TYR A 52 7.60 -7.26 -13.26
N SER A 53 7.94 -6.05 -13.71
CA SER A 53 8.17 -5.75 -15.12
C SER A 53 9.17 -4.60 -15.25
N THR A 54 9.81 -4.50 -16.40
CA THR A 54 10.64 -3.35 -16.76
C THR A 54 10.10 -2.79 -18.06
N HIS A 55 9.88 -1.47 -18.11
CA HIS A 55 9.33 -0.80 -19.29
C HIS A 55 10.10 0.47 -19.64
N ASN A 56 10.06 0.84 -20.92
CA ASN A 56 10.57 2.11 -21.41
C ASN A 56 9.38 3.02 -21.76
N PHE A 57 8.95 3.83 -20.80
CA PHE A 57 7.90 4.81 -21.05
C PHE A 57 8.33 5.81 -22.09
N ASN A 58 7.44 6.14 -23.01
CA ASN A 58 7.61 7.14 -24.05
C ASN A 58 6.25 7.75 -24.42
N ALA A 59 6.21 8.66 -25.40
CA ALA A 59 4.97 9.33 -25.78
C ALA A 59 3.88 8.37 -26.30
N GLU A 60 4.27 7.27 -26.96
CA GLU A 60 3.34 6.28 -27.50
C GLU A 60 2.95 5.23 -26.45
N GLU A 61 3.88 4.85 -25.58
CA GLU A 61 3.70 3.84 -24.53
C GLU A 61 3.94 4.46 -23.14
N HIS A 62 3.06 5.37 -22.74
CA HIS A 62 3.16 6.12 -21.47
C HIS A 62 2.56 5.38 -20.28
N ASP A 63 1.82 4.30 -20.53
CA ASP A 63 1.32 3.37 -19.53
C ASP A 63 1.98 1.98 -19.66
N TRP A 64 1.94 1.21 -18.57
CA TRP A 64 2.40 -0.17 -18.57
C TRP A 64 1.81 -0.98 -17.43
N GLY A 65 1.58 -2.28 -17.65
CA GLY A 65 0.97 -3.10 -16.63
C GLY A 65 0.70 -4.54 -17.03
N PHE A 66 -0.26 -5.15 -16.33
CA PHE A 66 -0.69 -6.52 -16.53
C PHE A 66 -2.19 -6.54 -16.82
N THR A 67 -2.54 -6.89 -18.06
CA THR A 67 -3.93 -7.16 -18.49
C THR A 67 -4.57 -8.26 -17.66
N SER A 68 -3.81 -9.31 -17.31
CA SER A 68 -4.25 -10.42 -16.47
C SER A 68 -3.40 -10.50 -15.19
N PHE A 69 -3.66 -9.62 -14.22
CA PHE A 69 -2.93 -9.62 -12.96
C PHE A 69 -3.34 -10.79 -12.06
N VAL A 70 -4.62 -10.89 -11.70
CA VAL A 70 -5.19 -11.99 -10.89
C VAL A 70 -6.58 -12.33 -11.37
N ALA A 71 -6.97 -13.61 -11.33
CA ALA A 71 -8.32 -14.01 -11.70
C ALA A 71 -9.34 -13.48 -10.68
N ILE A 72 -10.50 -12.97 -11.13
CA ILE A 72 -11.55 -12.47 -10.22
C ILE A 72 -12.05 -13.56 -9.27
N LYS A 73 -12.03 -14.84 -9.71
CA LYS A 73 -12.37 -15.99 -8.86
C LYS A 73 -11.40 -16.18 -7.69
N GLU A 74 -10.10 -15.97 -7.94
CA GLU A 74 -9.05 -16.06 -6.93
C GLU A 74 -9.08 -14.84 -6.01
N LEU A 75 -9.24 -13.65 -6.59
CA LEU A 75 -9.38 -12.38 -5.87
C LEU A 75 -10.50 -12.41 -4.81
N ARG A 76 -11.65 -13.01 -5.14
CA ARG A 76 -12.83 -13.11 -4.27
C ARG A 76 -12.82 -14.32 -3.35
N SER A 77 -11.80 -15.17 -3.43
CA SER A 77 -11.69 -16.33 -2.55
C SER A 77 -11.43 -15.85 -1.12
N PRO A 78 -12.29 -16.20 -0.14
CA PRO A 78 -12.08 -15.81 1.26
C PRO A 78 -10.75 -16.30 1.86
N ASN A 79 -10.15 -17.32 1.24
CA ASN A 79 -8.91 -17.95 1.72
C ASN A 79 -7.65 -17.14 1.39
N GLU A 80 -7.70 -16.27 0.37
CA GLU A 80 -6.54 -15.53 -0.14
C GLU A 80 -6.30 -14.21 0.61
N GLY A 81 -7.34 -13.66 1.25
CA GLY A 81 -7.22 -12.44 2.08
C GLY A 81 -7.05 -11.13 1.30
N PHE A 82 -7.20 -11.15 -0.03
CA PHE A 82 -7.04 -9.94 -0.86
C PHE A 82 -8.21 -8.96 -0.77
N PHE A 83 -9.45 -9.44 -0.67
CA PHE A 83 -10.66 -8.63 -0.67
C PHE A 83 -11.32 -8.65 0.72
N VAL A 84 -11.22 -7.53 1.44
CA VAL A 84 -11.73 -7.37 2.81
C VAL A 84 -12.55 -6.09 2.87
N ASN A 85 -13.77 -6.15 3.40
CA ASN A 85 -14.70 -5.01 3.52
C ASN A 85 -14.86 -4.23 2.20
N ASP A 86 -15.14 -4.96 1.12
CA ASP A 86 -15.27 -4.42 -0.25
C ASP A 86 -14.07 -3.60 -0.75
N THR A 87 -12.89 -3.78 -0.14
CA THR A 87 -11.68 -3.02 -0.43
C THR A 87 -10.55 -3.93 -0.91
N LEU A 88 -9.74 -3.42 -1.85
CA LEU A 88 -8.49 -4.01 -2.31
C LEU A 88 -7.33 -3.05 -2.02
N ILE A 89 -6.19 -3.57 -1.59
CA ILE A 89 -4.97 -2.77 -1.41
C ILE A 89 -3.96 -3.19 -2.48
N VAL A 90 -3.57 -2.23 -3.32
CA VAL A 90 -2.53 -2.40 -4.34
C VAL A 90 -1.34 -1.53 -3.97
N GLN A 91 -0.16 -2.13 -3.95
CA GLN A 91 1.11 -1.44 -3.75
C GLN A 91 1.90 -1.44 -5.06
N ALA A 92 2.32 -0.25 -5.49
CA ALA A 92 3.19 -0.04 -6.64
C ALA A 92 4.56 0.48 -6.18
N GLU A 93 5.62 -0.18 -6.63
CA GLU A 93 7.00 0.30 -6.47
C GLU A 93 7.58 0.54 -7.87
N VAL A 94 8.11 1.74 -8.10
CA VAL A 94 8.68 2.14 -9.39
C VAL A 94 10.07 2.72 -9.16
N CYS A 95 11.07 2.14 -9.82
CA CYS A 95 12.47 2.52 -9.71
C CYS A 95 12.99 2.97 -11.08
N THR A 96 13.39 4.24 -11.19
CA THR A 96 14.08 4.76 -12.37
C THR A 96 15.57 4.83 -12.06
N ALA A 97 16.29 3.74 -12.26
CA ALA A 97 17.75 3.78 -12.11
C ALA A 97 18.33 4.67 -13.23
N LYS A 98 18.79 5.88 -12.90
CA LYS A 98 19.87 6.47 -13.70
C LYS A 98 21.06 5.55 -13.52
N ARG A 99 21.49 4.87 -14.59
CA ARG A 99 22.82 4.25 -14.60
C ARG A 99 23.84 5.38 -14.46
N THR A 100 24.18 5.75 -13.23
CA THR A 100 25.36 6.56 -12.98
C THR A 100 26.54 5.66 -13.28
N LYS A 101 27.04 5.73 -14.52
CA LYS A 101 28.31 5.13 -14.87
C LYS A 101 29.36 5.96 -14.12
N PHE A 102 29.80 5.49 -12.95
CA PHE A 102 30.98 6.03 -12.31
C PHE A 102 32.19 5.60 -13.17
N GLU A 103 32.54 6.40 -14.17
CA GLU A 103 33.86 6.32 -14.77
C GLU A 103 34.84 6.92 -13.78
N LEU A 104 35.43 6.08 -12.92
CA LEU A 104 36.62 6.46 -12.17
C LEU A 104 37.76 6.63 -13.17
N ASN A 105 38.09 7.88 -13.47
CA ASN A 105 39.22 8.20 -14.35
C ASN A 105 40.51 8.03 -13.54
N LEU A 106 41.15 6.87 -13.68
CA LEU A 106 42.35 6.51 -12.93
C LEU A 106 43.64 7.02 -13.61
N SER A 107 43.60 8.15 -14.32
CA SER A 107 44.77 8.66 -15.05
C SER A 107 45.69 9.59 -14.25
N SER A 108 45.36 9.91 -12.99
CA SER A 108 46.09 10.92 -12.20
C SER A 108 47.12 10.36 -11.21
N LEU A 109 47.44 9.07 -11.24
CA LEU A 109 48.54 8.51 -10.45
C LEU A 109 49.64 7.95 -11.37
N SER A 110 50.22 8.84 -12.18
CA SER A 110 51.49 8.57 -12.85
C SER A 110 52.47 9.75 -12.64
N GLY A 111 52.97 9.85 -11.42
CA GLY A 111 54.27 10.47 -11.11
C GLY A 111 54.86 9.63 -9.96
N GLU A 112 56.07 9.09 -10.00
CA GLU A 112 57.23 9.26 -10.87
C GLU A 112 57.99 7.93 -10.96
N LYS A 113 58.86 7.78 -11.96
CA LYS A 113 59.74 6.62 -12.13
C LYS A 113 60.78 6.50 -11.01
N GLY A 114 60.94 5.28 -10.47
CA GLY A 114 62.13 4.84 -9.74
C GLY A 114 62.37 3.34 -10.00
N HIS A 115 63.61 2.98 -10.35
CA HIS A 115 64.03 1.68 -10.88
C HIS A 115 63.98 0.51 -9.87
N GLY A 116 63.60 -0.68 -10.38
CA GLY A 116 64.24 -1.95 -10.03
C GLY A 116 63.45 -2.93 -9.14
N GLY A 117 63.06 -4.06 -9.73
CA GLY A 117 63.11 -5.37 -9.05
C GLY A 117 61.85 -5.87 -8.33
N GLU A 118 61.46 -7.08 -8.72
CA GLU A 118 60.63 -8.08 -8.02
C GLU A 118 59.10 -7.92 -8.01
N ALA A 119 58.50 -8.90 -8.68
CA ALA A 119 57.08 -9.20 -8.72
C ALA A 119 56.62 -9.82 -7.40
N GLY A 120 55.50 -9.34 -6.88
CA GLY A 120 54.77 -9.95 -5.76
C GLY A 120 54.12 -8.90 -4.86
N SER A 121 52.79 -8.98 -4.71
CA SER A 121 52.02 -8.34 -3.62
C SER A 121 51.59 -6.87 -3.79
N GLN A 122 51.01 -6.47 -4.94
CA GLN A 122 50.25 -5.20 -5.05
C GLN A 122 48.86 -5.30 -5.69
N GLU A 123 48.40 -6.50 -6.06
CA GLU A 123 47.05 -6.70 -6.60
C GLU A 123 46.00 -6.90 -5.48
N GLU A 124 46.42 -7.51 -4.36
CA GLU A 124 45.55 -7.90 -3.24
C GLU A 124 44.96 -6.71 -2.47
N THR A 125 45.65 -5.57 -2.37
CA THR A 125 45.18 -4.40 -1.60
C THR A 125 44.18 -3.53 -2.36
N ALA A 126 44.35 -3.38 -3.68
CA ALA A 126 43.39 -2.72 -4.55
C ALA A 126 42.14 -3.59 -4.77
N GLU A 127 42.31 -4.91 -4.77
CA GLU A 127 41.22 -5.88 -4.87
C GLU A 127 40.43 -6.00 -3.56
N LEU A 128 41.09 -6.05 -2.39
CA LEU A 128 40.43 -6.01 -1.08
C LEU A 128 39.60 -4.73 -0.89
N SER A 129 40.16 -3.56 -1.21
CA SER A 129 39.43 -2.28 -1.11
C SER A 129 38.28 -2.18 -2.11
N ARG A 130 38.45 -2.69 -3.35
CA ARG A 130 37.38 -2.77 -4.34
C ARG A 130 36.26 -3.72 -3.90
N VAL A 131 36.61 -4.87 -3.31
CA VAL A 131 35.67 -5.86 -2.78
C VAL A 131 34.90 -5.31 -1.58
N GLU A 132 35.56 -4.64 -0.63
CA GLU A 132 34.91 -4.00 0.51
C GLU A 132 33.99 -2.84 0.09
N VAL A 133 34.40 -2.00 -0.87
CA VAL A 133 33.56 -0.92 -1.40
C VAL A 133 32.33 -1.47 -2.13
N THR A 134 32.46 -2.57 -2.89
CA THR A 134 31.29 -3.24 -3.49
C THR A 134 30.36 -3.87 -2.43
N ARG A 135 30.93 -4.49 -1.39
CA ARG A 135 30.16 -5.17 -0.33
C ARG A 135 29.40 -4.17 0.54
N LEU A 136 30.00 -3.02 0.85
CA LEU A 136 29.33 -1.91 1.54
C LEU A 136 28.22 -1.29 0.69
N GLY A 137 28.42 -1.16 -0.63
CA GLY A 137 27.36 -0.71 -1.54
C GLY A 137 26.17 -1.67 -1.63
N GLU A 138 26.41 -2.98 -1.55
CA GLU A 138 25.36 -4.00 -1.52
C GLU A 138 24.56 -4.00 -0.20
N GLU A 139 25.24 -3.82 0.94
CA GLU A 139 24.60 -3.69 2.25
C GLU A 139 23.75 -2.40 2.35
N ASP A 140 24.25 -1.28 1.85
CA ASP A 140 23.49 -0.02 1.79
C ASP A 140 22.27 -0.12 0.86
N LEU A 141 22.41 -0.75 -0.30
CA LEU A 141 21.29 -1.01 -1.22
C LEU A 141 20.20 -1.90 -0.58
N LYS A 142 20.62 -2.89 0.22
CA LYS A 142 19.70 -3.77 0.95
C LYS A 142 18.97 -3.02 2.06
N LEU A 143 19.69 -2.16 2.80
CA LEU A 143 19.11 -1.36 3.86
C LEU A 143 18.13 -0.30 3.32
N GLU A 144 18.48 0.37 2.22
CA GLU A 144 17.58 1.30 1.52
C GLU A 144 16.31 0.61 1.01
N ALA A 145 16.44 -0.61 0.49
CA ALA A 145 15.29 -1.42 0.10
C ALA A 145 14.41 -1.77 1.30
N GLU A 146 15.01 -2.12 2.44
CA GLU A 146 14.29 -2.44 3.68
C GLU A 146 13.59 -1.20 4.25
N ILE A 147 14.23 -0.03 4.28
CA ILE A 147 13.63 1.25 4.68
C ILE A 147 12.43 1.56 3.79
N ARG A 148 12.56 1.38 2.47
CA ARG A 148 11.47 1.62 1.51
C ARG A 148 10.29 0.66 1.76
N GLN A 149 10.57 -0.63 2.00
CA GLN A 149 9.54 -1.61 2.36
C GLN A 149 8.84 -1.29 3.69
N LEU A 150 9.60 -0.91 4.72
CA LEU A 150 9.06 -0.53 6.02
C LEU A 150 8.22 0.74 5.93
N SER A 151 8.64 1.72 5.13
CA SER A 151 7.87 2.94 4.88
C SER A 151 6.53 2.63 4.19
N ALA A 152 6.53 1.75 3.18
CA ALA A 152 5.30 1.31 2.52
C ALA A 152 4.37 0.54 3.47
N ARG A 153 4.91 -0.40 4.26
CA ARG A 153 4.16 -1.11 5.30
C ARG A 153 3.54 -0.15 6.33
N LYS A 154 4.30 0.85 6.76
CA LYS A 154 3.82 1.88 7.70
C LYS A 154 2.66 2.68 7.12
N ALA A 155 2.71 3.05 5.84
CA ALA A 155 1.62 3.75 5.17
C ALA A 155 0.32 2.92 5.12
N ILE A 156 0.42 1.62 4.81
CA ILE A 156 -0.74 0.71 4.78
C ILE A 156 -1.37 0.60 6.19
N ILE A 157 -0.54 0.34 7.21
CA ILE A 157 -1.01 0.24 8.61
C ILE A 157 -1.68 1.55 9.04
N PHE A 158 -1.10 2.70 8.67
CA PHE A 158 -1.67 4.00 8.98
C PHE A 158 -3.06 4.18 8.35
N TYR A 159 -3.21 3.83 7.07
CA TYR A 159 -4.49 3.90 6.38
C TYR A 159 -5.54 3.00 7.03
N GLN A 160 -5.20 1.73 7.31
CA GLN A 160 -6.09 0.79 7.99
C GLN A 160 -6.53 1.30 9.36
N ARG A 161 -5.59 1.81 10.17
CA ARG A 161 -5.90 2.41 11.48
C ARG A 161 -6.84 3.59 11.36
N SER A 162 -6.63 4.46 10.38
CA SER A 162 -7.50 5.62 10.13
C SER A 162 -8.92 5.18 9.76
N SER A 163 -9.06 4.15 8.92
CA SER A 163 -10.37 3.61 8.54
C SER A 163 -11.11 3.01 9.75
N THR A 164 -10.44 2.17 10.54
CA THR A 164 -11.06 1.54 11.72
C THR A 164 -11.46 2.56 12.77
N VAL A 165 -10.68 3.63 12.99
CA VAL A 165 -11.06 4.71 13.91
C VAL A 165 -12.35 5.39 13.46
N ALA A 166 -12.49 5.69 12.17
CA ALA A 166 -13.70 6.32 11.64
C ALA A 166 -14.95 5.44 11.80
N GLU A 167 -14.82 4.12 11.58
CA GLU A 167 -15.91 3.16 11.80
C GLU A 167 -16.32 3.09 13.28
N LEU A 168 -15.35 3.05 14.19
CA LEU A 168 -15.60 3.03 15.63
C LEU A 168 -16.26 4.34 16.12
N ASP A 169 -15.83 5.49 15.60
CA ASP A 169 -16.44 6.78 15.94
C ASP A 169 -17.91 6.84 15.50
N LYS A 170 -18.23 6.31 14.31
CA LYS A 170 -19.61 6.20 13.84
C LYS A 170 -20.45 5.29 14.75
N ALA A 171 -19.95 4.10 15.07
CA ALA A 171 -20.64 3.17 15.96
C ALA A 171 -20.85 3.76 17.36
N ASN A 172 -19.87 4.49 17.89
CA ASN A 172 -19.99 5.19 19.17
C ASN A 172 -21.07 6.29 19.12
N GLN A 173 -21.15 7.07 18.04
CA GLN A 173 -22.20 8.08 17.88
C GLN A 173 -23.60 7.48 17.81
N GLU A 174 -23.75 6.32 17.15
CA GLU A 174 -25.03 5.59 17.09
C GLU A 174 -25.42 5.07 18.48
N ALA A 175 -24.50 4.43 19.21
CA ALA A 175 -24.75 3.94 20.56
C ALA A 175 -25.12 5.07 21.55
N VAL A 176 -24.50 6.25 21.42
CA VAL A 176 -24.84 7.41 22.25
C VAL A 176 -26.28 7.88 21.98
N LYS A 177 -26.70 7.93 20.71
CA LYS A 177 -28.08 8.32 20.35
C LYS A 177 -29.11 7.33 20.90
N GLU A 178 -28.84 6.03 20.80
CA GLU A 178 -29.72 5.01 21.37
C GLU A 178 -29.86 5.15 22.89
N LEU A 179 -28.75 5.47 23.58
CA LEU A 179 -28.75 5.66 25.03
C LEU A 179 -29.55 6.90 25.46
N GLU A 180 -29.51 7.98 24.68
CA GLU A 180 -30.33 9.18 24.90
C GLU A 180 -31.82 8.89 24.73
N GLU A 181 -32.21 8.15 23.69
CA GLU A 181 -33.61 7.78 23.47
C GLU A 181 -34.13 6.86 24.59
N LEU A 182 -33.33 5.89 25.05
CA LEU A 182 -33.70 5.03 26.17
C LEU A 182 -33.87 5.81 27.48
N LYS A 183 -33.03 6.83 27.73
CA LYS A 183 -33.20 7.71 28.89
C LYS A 183 -34.54 8.44 28.84
N LYS A 184 -34.88 8.99 27.68
CA LYS A 184 -36.17 9.67 27.47
C LYS A 184 -37.36 8.74 27.73
N GLN A 185 -37.31 7.51 27.22
CA GLN A 185 -38.36 6.52 27.48
C GLN A 185 -38.47 6.14 28.97
N CYS A 186 -37.34 6.08 29.68
CA CYS A 186 -37.32 5.82 31.12
C CYS A 186 -38.00 6.97 31.90
N ASP A 187 -37.70 8.22 31.56
CA ASP A 187 -38.32 9.40 32.17
C ASP A 187 -39.83 9.47 31.88
N GLU A 188 -40.25 9.19 30.65
CA GLU A 188 -41.67 9.10 30.26
C GLU A 188 -42.40 8.00 31.05
N SER A 189 -41.79 6.82 31.14
CA SER A 189 -42.34 5.69 31.90
C SER A 189 -42.46 6.02 33.40
N ARG A 190 -41.44 6.68 33.96
CA ARG A 190 -41.45 7.15 35.35
C ARG A 190 -42.59 8.14 35.59
N GLN A 191 -42.74 9.13 34.71
CA GLN A 191 -43.81 10.13 34.82
C GLN A 191 -45.20 9.49 34.70
N ALA A 192 -45.37 8.51 33.81
CA ALA A 192 -46.62 7.77 33.67
C ALA A 192 -46.97 6.98 34.94
N VAL A 193 -45.98 6.35 35.59
CA VAL A 193 -46.17 5.65 36.86
C VAL A 193 -46.56 6.61 37.98
N GLU A 194 -45.89 7.76 38.09
CA GLU A 194 -46.23 8.79 39.09
C GLU A 194 -47.65 9.33 38.89
N ASN A 195 -48.02 9.62 37.63
CA ASN A 195 -49.38 10.07 37.30
C ASN A 195 -50.42 9.01 37.66
N ARG A 196 -50.13 7.72 37.43
CA ARG A 196 -51.01 6.62 37.81
C ARG A 196 -51.19 6.51 39.32
N MET A 197 -50.13 6.71 40.11
CA MET A 197 -50.23 6.72 41.58
C MET A 197 -51.12 7.86 42.07
N ARG A 198 -50.88 9.09 41.60
CA ARG A 198 -51.70 10.25 41.96
C ARG A 198 -53.17 10.07 41.59
N ALA A 199 -53.47 9.47 40.43
CA ALA A 199 -54.83 9.17 40.02
C ALA A 199 -55.51 8.17 40.97
N LYS A 200 -54.80 7.12 41.39
CA LYS A 200 -55.31 6.14 42.36
C LYS A 200 -55.60 6.76 43.73
N GLU A 201 -54.73 7.67 44.21
CA GLU A 201 -54.94 8.39 45.47
C GLU A 201 -56.20 9.26 45.44
N ARG A 202 -56.42 10.01 44.34
CA ARG A 202 -57.63 10.83 44.16
C ARG A 202 -58.91 9.99 44.16
N LEU A 203 -58.88 8.83 43.48
CA LEU A 203 -59.99 7.88 43.47
C LEU A 203 -60.28 7.32 44.88
N ALA A 204 -59.24 6.99 45.64
CA ALA A 204 -59.41 6.51 47.01
C ALA A 204 -60.02 7.57 47.93
N GLN A 205 -59.59 8.83 47.82
CA GLN A 205 -60.15 9.95 48.58
C GLN A 205 -61.62 10.23 48.22
N SER A 206 -61.97 10.15 46.94
CA SER A 206 -63.35 10.32 46.48
C SER A 206 -64.29 9.23 46.97
N ASN A 207 -63.83 7.98 47.08
CA ASN A 207 -64.66 6.87 47.54
C ASN A 207 -64.84 6.83 49.06
N ALA A 208 -64.03 7.60 49.81
CA ALA A 208 -64.07 7.69 51.26
C ALA A 208 -64.91 8.88 51.79
N SER A 209 -65.35 9.79 50.89
CA SER A 209 -66.28 10.90 51.18
C SER A 209 -67.70 10.52 50.79
#